data_AF-A0A5E6NRJ9-F1
#
_entry.id   AF-A0A5E6NRJ9-F1
#
_cell.length_a   1.000
_cell.length_b   1.000
_cell.length_c   1.000
_cell.angle_alpha   90.00
_cell.angle_beta   90.00
_cell.angle_gamma   90.00
#
_symmetry.space_group_name_H-M   'P 1'
#
loop_
_entity.id
_entity.type
_entity.pdbx_description
1 polymer ?
#
loop_
_entity_poly.entity_id
_entity_poly.type
_entity_poly.pdbx_seq_one_letter_code
_entity_poly.pdbx_strand_id
1 'polypeptide(L)' 'MKLILLGAPGAGKGTVAKLLTKIDGSPQISTGDILRGAVAAGTELGKQAQAAMKAGDLVSDDLIMGIMETKTSRR' A
#
# COMPACT_ATOMS: atom_id res chain seq x y z
N MET A 1 1.02 16.62 0.35
CA MET A 1 -0.30 16.48 1.04
C MET A 1 -0.39 15.20 1.87
N LYS A 2 -1.27 15.13 2.87
CA LYS A 2 -1.66 13.90 3.59
C LYS A 2 -3.17 13.69 3.46
N LEU A 3 -3.58 12.76 2.60
CA LEU A 3 -4.99 12.54 2.25
C LEU A 3 -5.33 11.05 2.27
N ILE A 4 -6.56 10.73 2.67
CA ILE A 4 -7.12 9.38 2.55
C ILE A 4 -8.25 9.46 1.52
N LEU A 5 -8.14 8.66 0.46
CA LEU A 5 -9.16 8.56 -0.59
C LEU A 5 -10.04 7.33 -0.36
N LEU A 6 -11.31 7.56 -0.04
CA LEU A 6 -12.31 6.51 0.18
C LEU A 6 -13.30 6.47 -0.99
N GLY A 7 -13.88 5.29 -1.24
CA GLY A 7 -14.84 5.10 -2.34
C GLY A 7 -14.90 3.65 -2.81
N ALA A 8 -15.98 3.28 -3.48
CA ALA A 8 -16.22 1.92 -3.97
C ALA A 8 -15.14 1.43 -4.96
N PRO A 9 -15.01 0.11 -5.19
CA PRO A 9 -14.26 -0.42 -6.33
C PRO A 9 -14.75 0.23 -7.64
N GLY A 10 -13.82 0.61 -8.53
CA GLY A 10 -14.17 1.29 -9.78
C GLY A 10 -14.48 2.78 -9.68
N ALA A 11 -14.59 3.37 -8.48
CA ALA A 11 -14.93 4.80 -8.29
C ALA A 11 -13.83 5.81 -8.72
N GLY A 12 -12.77 5.37 -9.40
CA GLY A 12 -11.74 6.27 -9.93
C GLY A 12 -10.72 6.83 -8.93
N LYS A 13 -10.66 6.31 -7.69
CA LYS A 13 -9.71 6.76 -6.64
C LYS A 13 -8.26 6.83 -7.13
N GLY A 14 -7.80 5.81 -7.87
CA GLY A 14 -6.44 5.77 -8.41
C GLY A 14 -6.17 6.87 -9.44
N THR A 15 -7.18 7.23 -10.24
CA THR A 15 -7.09 8.35 -11.18
C THR A 15 -6.94 9.67 -10.43
N VAL A 16 -7.77 9.90 -9.40
CA VAL A 16 -7.69 11.10 -8.55
C VAL A 16 -6.35 11.17 -7.82
N ALA A 17 -5.87 10.07 -7.25
CA ALA A 17 -4.58 10.01 -6.58
C ALA A 17 -3.41 10.42 -7.51
N LYS A 18 -3.40 9.91 -8.74
CA LYS A 18 -2.39 10.28 -9.75
C LYS A 18 -2.45 11.75 -10.14
N LEU A 19 -3.65 12.34 -10.20
CA LEU A 19 -3.80 13.77 -10.45
C LEU A 19 -3.24 14.60 -9.28
N LEU A 20 -3.53 14.22 -8.04
CA LEU A 20 -2.99 14.86 -6.85
C LEU A 20 -1.46 14.79 -6.80
N THR A 21 -0.87 13.63 -7.12
CA THR A 21 0.59 13.47 -7.24
C THR A 21 1.20 14.42 -8.27
N LYS A 22 0.53 14.70 -9.39
CA LYS A 22 1.03 15.65 -10.40
C LYS A 22 1.03 17.10 -9.92
N ILE A 23 0.19 17.44 -8.95
CA ILE A 23 0.04 18.82 -8.45
C ILE A 23 1.21 19.19 -7.53
N ASP A 24 1.55 18.33 -6.57
CA ASP A 24 2.53 18.67 -5.52
C ASP A 24 3.67 17.64 -5.36
N GLY A 25 3.70 16.60 -6.19
CA GLY A 25 4.70 15.52 -6.11
C GLY A 25 4.46 14.49 -5.01
N SER A 26 3.34 14.55 -4.27
CA SER A 26 3.07 13.60 -3.18
C SER A 26 2.98 12.16 -3.69
N PRO A 27 3.67 11.19 -3.07
CA PRO A 27 3.59 9.80 -3.49
C PRO A 27 2.20 9.22 -3.20
N GLN A 28 1.65 8.50 -4.18
CA GLN A 28 0.47 7.67 -3.97
C GLN A 28 0.87 6.42 -3.17
N ILE A 29 0.12 6.12 -2.11
CA ILE A 29 0.28 4.90 -1.33
C ILE A 29 -1.03 4.10 -1.40
N SER A 30 -0.94 2.84 -1.82
CA SER A 30 -2.07 1.90 -1.80
C SER A 30 -1.65 0.62 -1.06
N THR A 31 -2.51 0.11 -0.18
CA THR A 31 -2.23 -1.12 0.60
C THR A 31 -1.93 -2.30 -0.31
N GLY A 32 -2.64 -2.43 -1.42
CA GLY A 32 -2.39 -3.48 -2.42
C GLY A 32 -1.02 -3.40 -3.07
N ASP A 33 -0.54 -2.19 -3.43
CA ASP A 33 0.75 -2.04 -4.10
C ASP A 33 1.94 -2.18 -3.14
N ILE A 34 1.82 -1.68 -1.91
CA ILE A 34 2.88 -1.86 -0.91
C ILE A 34 3.03 -3.34 -0.52
N LEU A 35 1.92 -4.07 -0.38
CA LEU A 35 1.94 -5.50 -0.09
C LEU A 35 2.57 -6.29 -1.24
N ARG A 36 2.07 -6.11 -2.47
CA ARG A 36 2.64 -6.76 -3.65
C ARG A 36 4.11 -6.41 -3.87
N GLY A 37 4.49 -5.16 -3.60
CA GLY A 37 5.88 -4.71 -3.67
C GLY A 37 6.78 -5.39 -2.63
N ALA A 38 6.33 -5.49 -1.37
CA ALA A 38 7.08 -6.17 -0.31
C ALA A 38 7.26 -7.66 -0.59
N VAL A 39 6.23 -8.33 -1.13
CA VAL A 39 6.26 -9.73 -1.57
C VAL A 39 7.25 -9.90 -2.72
N ALA A 40 7.17 -9.07 -3.76
CA ALA A 40 8.06 -9.14 -4.92
C ALA A 40 9.53 -8.86 -4.55
N ALA A 41 9.77 -7.98 -3.58
CA ALA A 41 11.10 -7.68 -3.07
C ALA A 41 11.69 -8.77 -2.15
N GLY A 42 10.92 -9.79 -1.78
CA GLY A 42 11.39 -10.90 -0.94
C GLY A 42 11.80 -10.48 0.48
N THR A 43 11.26 -9.36 0.97
CA THR A 43 11.52 -8.89 2.35
C THR A 43 10.95 -9.87 3.37
N GLU A 44 11.47 -9.89 4.61
CA GLU A 44 10.94 -10.77 5.65
C GLU A 44 9.44 -10.55 5.92
N LEU A 45 9.01 -9.28 6.03
CA LEU A 45 7.60 -8.92 6.11
C LEU A 45 6.82 -9.34 4.85
N GLY A 46 7.42 -9.22 3.67
CA GLY A 46 6.83 -9.66 2.41
C GLY A 46 6.62 -11.18 2.33
N LYS A 47 7.54 -11.99 2.86
CA LYS A 47 7.39 -13.45 2.93
C LYS A 47 6.25 -13.84 3.87
N GLN A 48 6.14 -13.18 5.02
CA GLN A 48 5.04 -13.38 5.96
C GLN A 48 3.70 -12.97 5.34
N ALA A 49 3.63 -11.81 4.66
CA ALA A 49 2.45 -11.38 3.90
C ALA A 49 2.07 -12.41 2.84
N GLN A 50 3.05 -12.92 2.10
CA GLN A 50 2.82 -13.89 1.04
C GLN A 50 2.21 -15.19 1.57
N ALA A 51 2.61 -15.64 2.76
CA ALA A 51 2.05 -16.82 3.40
C ALA A 51 0.56 -16.64 3.71
N ALA A 52 0.19 -15.54 4.35
CA ALA A 52 -1.21 -15.21 4.64
C ALA A 52 -2.06 -15.07 3.35
N MET A 53 -1.55 -14.35 2.35
CA MET A 53 -2.23 -14.17 1.07
C MET A 53 -2.46 -15.50 0.33
N LYS A 54 -1.51 -16.43 0.39
CA LYS A 54 -1.64 -17.77 -0.23
C LYS A 54 -2.64 -18.66 0.50
N ALA A 55 -2.75 -18.51 1.82
CA ALA A 55 -3.74 -19.21 2.64
C ALA A 55 -5.16 -18.67 2.44
N GLY A 56 -5.30 -17.48 1.84
CA GLY A 56 -6.59 -16.78 1.74
C GLY A 56 -6.95 -16.04 3.04
N ASP A 57 -6.00 -15.93 3.97
CA ASP A 57 -6.18 -15.27 5.25
C ASP A 57 -6.05 -13.75 5.12
N LEU A 58 -6.65 -13.05 6.07
CA LEU A 58 -6.45 -11.62 6.23
C LEU A 58 -5.01 -11.37 6.68
N VAL A 59 -4.30 -10.47 5.98
CA VAL A 59 -3.00 -9.99 6.43
C VAL A 59 -3.19 -9.14 7.68
N SER A 60 -2.44 -9.44 8.75
CA SER A 60 -2.60 -8.75 10.04
C SER A 60 -2.23 -7.27 9.98
N ASP A 61 -2.86 -6.47 10.84
CA ASP A 61 -2.62 -5.02 10.93
C ASP A 61 -1.15 -4.71 11.26
N ASP A 62 -0.53 -5.45 12.18
CA ASP A 62 0.89 -5.28 12.53
C ASP A 62 1.81 -5.43 11.30
N LEU A 63 1.48 -6.39 10.44
CA LEU A 63 2.25 -6.67 9.25
C LEU A 63 2.02 -5.60 8.17
N ILE A 64 0.78 -5.13 8.01
CA ILE A 64 0.45 -3.97 7.15
C ILE A 64 1.22 -2.73 7.62
N MET A 65 1.21 -2.45 8.93
CA MET A 65 1.85 -1.27 9.51
C MET A 65 3.36 -1.32 9.34
N GLY A 66 4.00 -2.48 9.58
CA GLY A 66 5.42 -2.67 9.35
C GLY A 66 5.82 -2.46 7.88
N ILE A 67 4.99 -2.90 6.94
CA ILE A 67 5.23 -2.65 5.50
C ILE A 67 5.02 -1.16 5.18
N MET A 68 3.97 -0.53 5.72
CA MET A 68 3.66 0.88 5.46
C MET A 68 4.78 1.83 5.93
N GLU A 69 5.36 1.58 7.10
CA GLU A 69 6.37 2.45 7.70
C GLU A 69 7.59 2.67 6.77
N THR A 70 7.98 1.65 6.02
CA THR A 70 9.07 1.75 5.03
C THR A 70 8.79 2.73 3.89
N LYS A 71 7.50 3.01 3.60
CA LYS A 71 7.06 3.89 2.51
C LYS A 71 6.69 5.29 2.98
N THR A 72 6.27 5.46 4.22
CA THR A 72 5.85 6.76 4.80
C THR A 72 6.96 7.48 5.56
N SER A 73 8.04 6.80 5.96
CA SER A 73 9.12 7.37 6.77
C SER A 73 10.11 8.28 6.00
N ARG A 74 10.05 8.31 4.67
CA ARG A 74 10.83 9.27 3.87
C ARG A 74 10.13 10.64 3.87
N ARG A 75 10.59 11.53 4.76
CA ARG A 75 10.36 12.97 4.65
C ARG A 75 11.39 13.60 3.72
#